data_AF-A0AAN9WGX0-F1
#
_entry.id   AF-A0AAN9WGX0-F1
#
_cell.length_a   1.000
_cell.length_b   1.000
_cell.length_c   1.000
_cell.angle_alpha   90.00
_cell.angle_beta   90.00
_cell.angle_gamma   90.00
#
_symmetry.space_group_name_H-M   'P 1'
#
loop_
_entity.id
_entity.type
_entity.pdbx_description
1 polymer ?
#
loop_
_entity_poly.entity_id
_entity_poly.type
_entity_poly.pdbx_seq_one_letter_code
_entity_poly.pdbx_strand_id
1 'polypeptide(L)'
;MCGLPDAAAINMSVAEVQPLSGTFPSDADGDDLALLLLASPVRFSATLRPVCLPPNERSVYTGRNAMVVGFGGNDTSALVASAGGNGTVTGFTERCRPRALLQPVVASRECASVSQGPSPGCVGSPGLQQVVCPSDAGSLIQVRGARGEVQLIGVMSNTNNCTEGETGPAQFTLTAPNMRGLLRRMAGSCFCAAP
;
A
#
# COMPACT_ATOMS: atom_id res chain seq x y z
N MET A 1 3.14 -25.09 4.95
CA MET A 1 4.40 -24.99 4.16
C MET A 1 4.05 -24.23 2.91
N CYS A 2 4.74 -23.14 2.61
CA CYS A 2 4.51 -22.43 1.35
C CYS A 2 4.85 -23.36 0.18
N GLY A 3 3.97 -23.44 -0.81
CA GLY A 3 4.24 -24.19 -2.04
C GLY A 3 5.45 -23.63 -2.78
N LEU A 4 5.86 -24.31 -3.86
CA LEU A 4 6.84 -23.76 -4.79
C LEU A 4 6.40 -22.35 -5.21
N PRO A 5 7.34 -21.39 -5.34
CA PRO A 5 7.01 -20.04 -5.79
C PRO A 5 6.25 -20.14 -7.10
N ASP A 6 5.21 -19.30 -7.24
CA ASP A 6 4.43 -19.23 -8.47
C ASP A 6 5.38 -19.00 -9.66
N ALA A 7 5.07 -19.56 -10.83
CA ALA A 7 5.97 -19.48 -12.00
C ALA A 7 6.23 -18.03 -12.45
N ALA A 8 5.49 -17.07 -11.90
CA ALA A 8 5.63 -15.63 -12.09
C ALA A 8 6.60 -14.93 -11.12
N ALA A 9 7.10 -15.60 -10.08
CA ALA A 9 7.99 -14.99 -9.11
C ALA A 9 9.40 -14.81 -9.68
N ILE A 10 9.96 -13.61 -9.53
CA ILE A 10 11.33 -13.29 -9.92
C ILE A 10 12.08 -12.81 -8.67
N ASN A 11 13.27 -13.37 -8.44
CA ASN A 11 14.17 -12.93 -7.37
C ASN A 11 15.29 -12.07 -7.98
N MET A 12 15.51 -10.88 -7.43
CA MET A 12 16.46 -9.89 -7.92
C MET A 12 17.00 -9.10 -6.73
N SER A 13 18.31 -8.83 -6.71
CA SER A 13 18.89 -7.93 -5.70
C SER A 13 18.51 -6.47 -5.96
N VAL A 14 18.48 -5.68 -4.90
CA VAL A 14 18.36 -4.22 -4.97
C VAL A 14 19.75 -3.64 -5.15
N ALA A 15 19.95 -2.85 -6.19
CA ALA A 15 21.19 -2.11 -6.42
C ALA A 15 21.24 -0.82 -5.59
N GLU A 16 20.12 -0.11 -5.46
CA GLU A 16 20.06 1.16 -4.76
C GLU A 16 18.68 1.40 -4.13
N VAL A 17 18.67 2.06 -2.97
CA VAL A 17 17.46 2.58 -2.33
C VAL A 17 17.53 4.11 -2.36
N GLN A 18 16.56 4.75 -3.01
CA GLN A 18 16.53 6.21 -3.19
C GLN A 18 15.31 6.82 -2.45
N PRO A 19 15.49 7.38 -1.24
CA PRO A 19 14.45 8.14 -0.56
C PRO A 19 14.09 9.41 -1.34
N LEU A 20 12.81 9.76 -1.39
CA LEU A 20 12.37 10.96 -2.12
C LEU A 20 12.79 12.26 -1.43
N SER A 21 12.66 12.35 -0.11
CA SER A 21 13.05 13.52 0.69
C SER A 21 14.56 13.65 0.91
N GLY A 22 15.39 12.79 0.31
CA GLY A 22 16.86 12.80 0.44
C GLY A 22 17.39 12.16 1.73
N THR A 23 16.60 12.17 2.80
CA THR A 23 16.77 11.39 4.03
C THR A 23 15.46 10.70 4.37
N PHE A 24 15.49 9.49 4.95
CA PHE A 24 14.36 9.01 5.73
C PHE A 24 14.50 9.66 7.11
N PRO A 25 13.73 10.70 7.46
CA PRO A 25 13.77 11.18 8.83
C PRO A 25 13.36 10.05 9.77
N SER A 26 14.03 9.97 10.92
CA SER A 26 13.72 9.01 11.99
C SER A 26 12.37 9.27 12.66
N ASP A 27 11.78 10.44 12.38
CA ASP A 27 10.52 10.91 12.94
C ASP A 27 9.41 10.85 11.87
N ALA A 28 8.17 10.63 12.31
CA ALA A 28 6.96 10.41 11.51
C ALA A 28 6.52 11.60 10.62
N ASP A 29 7.40 12.59 10.39
CA ASP A 29 7.13 13.85 9.69
C ASP A 29 7.70 13.92 8.26
N GLY A 30 8.35 12.86 7.76
CA GLY A 30 8.89 12.80 6.38
C GLY A 30 8.06 12.01 5.38
N ASP A 31 8.33 12.17 4.08
CA ASP A 31 7.74 11.32 3.05
C ASP A 31 8.25 9.88 3.24
N ASP A 32 7.36 8.99 3.70
CA ASP A 32 7.61 7.55 3.77
C ASP A 32 7.46 6.92 2.37
N LEU A 33 8.32 7.36 1.44
CA LEU A 33 8.34 6.87 0.07
C LEU A 33 9.74 6.86 -0.52
N ALA A 34 10.11 5.73 -1.10
CA ALA A 34 11.41 5.52 -1.75
C ALA A 34 11.28 4.68 -3.01
N LEU A 35 12.26 4.85 -3.89
CA LEU A 35 12.44 4.02 -5.07
C LEU A 35 13.47 2.93 -4.80
N LEU A 36 13.14 1.69 -5.18
CA LEU A 36 14.07 0.57 -5.18
C LEU A 36 14.56 0.36 -6.62
N LEU A 37 15.84 0.63 -6.87
CA LEU A 37 16.47 0.31 -8.15
C LEU A 37 16.93 -1.14 -8.11
N LEU A 38 16.35 -1.97 -8.99
CA LEU A 38 16.74 -3.37 -9.12
C LEU A 38 18.11 -3.50 -9.80
N ALA A 39 18.88 -4.51 -9.41
CA ALA A 39 20.22 -4.75 -9.95
C ALA A 39 20.24 -5.14 -11.43
N SER A 40 19.11 -5.55 -11.99
CA SER A 40 18.95 -5.74 -13.43
C SER A 40 17.51 -5.44 -13.86
N PRO A 41 17.30 -4.97 -15.11
CA PRO A 41 15.97 -4.74 -15.64
C PRO A 41 15.13 -6.02 -15.64
N VAL A 42 13.85 -5.88 -15.28
CA VAL A 42 12.89 -6.99 -15.31
C VAL A 42 12.15 -6.99 -16.64
N ARG A 43 12.00 -8.18 -17.24
CA ARG A 43 11.21 -8.35 -18.47
C ARG A 43 9.73 -8.47 -18.12
N PHE A 44 8.90 -7.62 -18.71
CA PHE A 44 7.45 -7.68 -18.54
C PHE A 44 6.86 -8.91 -19.22
N SER A 45 5.76 -9.41 -18.65
CA SER A 45 5.06 -10.61 -19.10
C SER A 45 3.55 -10.47 -18.91
N ALA A 46 2.80 -11.55 -19.15
CA ALA A 46 1.38 -11.59 -18.83
C ALA A 46 1.12 -11.44 -17.32
N THR A 47 2.04 -11.87 -16.46
CA THR A 47 1.92 -11.87 -15.00
C THR A 47 2.72 -10.76 -14.32
N LEU A 48 3.62 -10.09 -15.03
CA LEU A 48 4.47 -9.02 -14.49
C LEU A 48 4.35 -7.75 -15.35
N ARG A 49 3.73 -6.72 -14.79
CA ARG A 49 3.49 -5.43 -15.46
C ARG A 49 3.68 -4.27 -14.48
N PRO A 50 4.12 -3.09 -14.96
CA PRO A 50 4.17 -1.90 -14.13
C PRO A 50 2.77 -1.42 -13.76
N VAL A 51 2.62 -0.90 -12.54
CA VAL A 51 1.41 -0.19 -12.09
C VAL A 51 1.41 1.24 -12.61
N CYS A 52 0.23 1.83 -12.85
CA CYS A 52 0.14 3.23 -13.22
C CYS A 52 0.37 4.16 -12.03
N LEU A 53 1.04 5.27 -12.25
CA LEU A 53 0.97 6.40 -11.32
C LEU A 53 -0.35 7.17 -11.51
N PRO A 54 -0.74 8.00 -10.52
CA PRO A 54 -1.83 8.96 -10.70
C PRO A 54 -1.62 9.82 -11.94
N PRO A 55 -2.69 10.35 -12.57
CA PRO A 55 -2.57 11.17 -13.77
C PRO A 55 -1.89 12.53 -13.51
N ASN A 56 -2.01 13.07 -12.30
CA ASN A 56 -1.37 14.33 -11.90
C ASN A 56 -1.27 14.46 -10.37
N GLU A 57 -0.50 15.45 -9.91
CA GLU A 57 -0.22 15.72 -8.50
C GLU A 57 -1.44 16.07 -7.64
N ARG A 58 -2.55 16.46 -8.29
CA ARG A 58 -3.80 16.87 -7.63
C ARG A 58 -4.89 15.81 -7.74
N SER A 59 -4.53 14.57 -8.08
CA SER A 59 -5.50 13.48 -8.22
C SER A 59 -6.16 13.19 -6.88
N VAL A 60 -7.49 13.23 -6.84
CA VAL A 60 -8.29 12.98 -5.65
C VAL A 60 -9.04 11.66 -5.81
N TYR A 61 -9.01 10.83 -4.77
CA TYR A 61 -9.58 9.49 -4.78
C TYR A 61 -10.65 9.26 -3.72
N THR A 62 -11.02 10.28 -2.94
CA THR A 62 -12.04 10.21 -1.88
C THR A 62 -13.33 9.56 -2.36
N GLY A 63 -13.88 8.66 -1.54
CA GLY A 63 -15.10 7.90 -1.81
C GLY A 63 -14.92 6.72 -2.76
N ARG A 64 -13.75 6.58 -3.41
CA ARG A 64 -13.46 5.42 -4.26
C ARG A 64 -12.99 4.25 -3.41
N ASN A 65 -13.37 3.04 -3.80
CA ASN A 65 -12.84 1.82 -3.19
C ASN A 65 -11.40 1.60 -3.67
N ALA A 66 -10.47 1.63 -2.72
CA ALA A 66 -9.09 1.25 -2.89
C ALA A 66 -8.86 -0.19 -2.42
N MET A 67 -7.99 -0.89 -3.14
CA MET A 67 -7.50 -2.20 -2.76
C MET A 67 -6.16 -2.03 -2.06
N VAL A 68 -6.09 -2.44 -0.79
CA VAL A 68 -4.85 -2.60 -0.03
C VAL A 68 -4.35 -4.01 -0.27
N VAL A 69 -3.19 -4.15 -0.92
CA VAL A 69 -2.60 -5.47 -1.22
C VAL A 69 -1.21 -5.58 -0.61
N GLY A 70 -0.99 -6.66 0.14
CA GLY A 70 0.30 -6.96 0.75
C GLY A 70 0.35 -8.33 1.40
N PHE A 71 1.49 -8.67 2.00
CA PHE A 71 1.70 -9.91 2.73
C PHE A 71 1.68 -9.71 4.26
N GLY A 72 1.22 -8.54 4.72
CA GLY A 72 1.10 -8.23 6.14
C GLY A 72 0.24 -9.26 6.87
N GLY A 73 0.73 -9.70 8.02
CA GLY A 73 0.01 -10.63 8.89
C GLY A 73 -1.20 -9.98 9.55
N ASN A 74 -2.03 -10.77 10.22
CA ASN A 74 -2.77 -10.21 11.34
C ASN A 74 -1.99 -10.59 12.59
N ASP A 75 -1.70 -9.60 13.42
CA ASP A 75 -1.41 -9.85 14.83
C ASP A 75 -2.76 -10.24 15.47
N THR A 76 -3.18 -11.48 15.21
CA THR A 76 -4.26 -12.25 15.85
C THR A 76 -5.70 -11.71 15.93
N SER A 77 -5.98 -10.41 15.73
CA SER A 77 -7.28 -9.83 16.13
C SER A 77 -8.26 -9.52 14.97
N ALA A 78 -7.79 -9.24 13.75
CA ALA A 78 -8.66 -8.73 12.69
C ALA A 78 -9.56 -9.76 11.97
N LEU A 79 -9.30 -11.07 12.09
CA LEU A 79 -10.09 -12.10 11.39
C LEU A 79 -11.31 -12.60 12.17
N VAL A 80 -11.33 -12.39 13.49
CA VAL A 80 -12.38 -12.91 14.36
C VAL A 80 -13.73 -12.24 14.04
N ALA A 81 -13.71 -11.03 13.50
CA ALA A 81 -14.93 -10.31 13.10
C ALA A 81 -15.57 -10.84 11.80
N SER A 82 -14.82 -11.51 10.92
CA SER A 82 -15.32 -11.99 9.62
C SER A 82 -15.76 -13.46 9.60
N ALA A 83 -15.44 -14.23 10.64
CA ALA A 83 -15.86 -15.62 10.78
C ALA A 83 -16.72 -15.73 12.04
N GLY A 84 -18.04 -15.58 11.89
CA GLY A 84 -19.02 -15.72 12.97
C GLY A 84 -19.11 -17.14 13.56
N GLY A 85 -18.03 -17.63 14.16
CA GLY A 85 -17.96 -18.94 14.79
C GLY A 85 -16.88 -19.01 15.87
N ASN A 86 -17.12 -19.85 16.88
CA ASN A 86 -16.19 -20.22 17.95
C ASN A 86 -14.99 -21.03 17.42
N GLY A 87 -14.29 -20.53 16.39
CA GLY A 87 -13.09 -21.14 15.85
C GLY A 87 -11.86 -20.59 16.56
N THR A 88 -11.12 -21.45 17.24
CA THR A 88 -9.77 -21.14 17.72
C THR A 88 -8.92 -20.71 16.52
N VAL A 89 -8.49 -19.46 16.48
CA VAL A 89 -7.56 -18.93 15.48
C VAL A 89 -6.21 -19.61 15.70
N THR A 90 -5.97 -20.70 14.99
CA THR A 90 -4.64 -21.32 14.93
C THR A 90 -3.72 -20.38 14.16
N GLY A 91 -2.55 -20.09 14.76
CA GLY A 91 -1.62 -19.07 14.30
C GLY A 91 -1.27 -19.14 12.82
N PHE A 92 -1.07 -17.96 12.23
CA PHE A 92 -0.74 -17.74 10.83
C PHE A 92 0.60 -18.39 10.44
N THR A 93 0.55 -19.60 9.88
CA THR A 93 1.70 -20.24 9.25
C THR A 93 1.77 -20.09 7.73
N GLU A 94 0.90 -19.29 7.09
CA GLU A 94 0.92 -19.14 5.62
C GLU A 94 0.97 -17.68 5.16
N ARG A 95 2.14 -17.04 5.33
CA ARG A 95 2.50 -15.73 4.73
C ARG A 95 2.70 -15.78 3.20
N CYS A 96 2.16 -16.80 2.54
CA CYS A 96 2.46 -17.10 1.13
C CYS A 96 1.29 -16.85 0.19
N ARG A 97 0.24 -16.22 0.72
CA ARG A 97 -0.80 -15.60 -0.08
C ARG A 97 -0.89 -14.13 0.31
N PRO A 98 -0.91 -13.21 -0.67
CA PRO A 98 -1.17 -11.83 -0.36
C PRO A 98 -2.60 -11.69 0.17
N ARG A 99 -2.78 -10.79 1.14
CA ARG A 99 -4.08 -10.29 1.56
C ARG A 99 -4.47 -9.13 0.64
N ALA A 100 -5.76 -9.06 0.31
CA ALA A 100 -6.36 -7.94 -0.40
C ALA A 100 -7.56 -7.42 0.40
N LEU A 101 -7.52 -6.16 0.83
CA LEU A 101 -8.61 -5.50 1.55
C LEU A 101 -9.22 -4.41 0.67
N LEU A 102 -10.52 -4.45 0.46
CA LEU A 102 -11.24 -3.40 -0.25
C LEU A 102 -11.76 -2.38 0.77
N GLN A 103 -11.23 -1.16 0.74
CA GLN A 103 -11.54 -0.10 1.70
C GLN A 103 -11.81 1.23 0.97
N PRO A 104 -12.78 2.04 1.42
CA PRO A 104 -13.04 3.34 0.83
C PRO A 104 -11.90 4.31 1.17
N VAL A 105 -11.50 5.16 0.22
CA VAL A 105 -10.59 6.28 0.48
C VAL A 105 -11.36 7.40 1.20
N VAL A 106 -10.81 7.85 2.32
CA VAL A 106 -11.44 8.82 3.21
C VAL A 106 -11.03 10.25 2.85
N ALA A 107 -11.89 11.22 3.13
CA ALA A 107 -11.58 12.64 2.95
C ALA A 107 -10.51 13.09 3.94
N SER A 108 -9.62 14.03 3.55
CA SER A 108 -8.53 14.50 4.39
C SER A 108 -8.98 15.02 5.77
N ARG A 109 -10.17 15.62 5.86
CA ARG A 109 -10.76 16.10 7.13
C ARG A 109 -11.06 14.96 8.12
N GLU A 110 -11.49 13.81 7.61
CA GLU A 110 -11.82 12.61 8.40
C GLU A 110 -10.55 11.77 8.65
N CYS A 111 -9.49 12.00 7.86
CA CYS A 111 -8.15 11.47 8.09
C CYS A 111 -7.41 12.27 9.19
N ALA A 112 -7.69 13.58 9.32
CA ALA A 112 -6.97 14.47 10.23
C ALA A 112 -7.00 14.04 11.71
N SER A 113 -8.01 13.27 12.13
CA SER A 113 -8.09 12.74 13.50
C SER A 113 -7.09 11.62 13.78
N VAL A 114 -6.54 11.01 12.74
CA VAL A 114 -5.52 9.95 12.86
C VAL A 114 -4.16 10.43 12.34
N SER A 115 -4.13 11.39 11.39
CA SER A 115 -2.94 11.84 10.66
C SER A 115 -1.74 12.18 11.55
N GLN A 116 -0.64 11.44 11.37
CA GLN A 116 0.69 11.84 11.81
C GLN A 116 1.49 12.22 10.55
N GLY A 117 2.11 13.40 10.54
CA GLY A 117 2.87 13.90 9.39
C GLY A 117 2.06 14.67 8.33
N PRO A 118 2.76 15.25 7.34
CA PRO A 118 2.14 16.13 6.35
C PRO A 118 1.36 15.37 5.27
N SER A 119 0.06 15.67 5.18
CA SER A 119 -0.83 15.26 4.06
C SER A 119 -0.96 13.76 3.78
N PRO A 120 -1.18 12.88 4.79
CA PRO A 120 -1.41 11.47 4.52
C PRO A 120 -2.79 11.23 3.87
N GLY A 121 -2.88 10.16 3.09
CA GLY A 121 -4.16 9.60 2.66
C GLY A 121 -4.68 8.64 3.73
N CYS A 122 -5.99 8.39 3.72
CA CYS A 122 -6.62 7.42 4.63
C CYS A 122 -7.54 6.45 3.88
N VAL A 123 -7.58 5.20 4.32
CA VAL A 123 -8.52 4.17 3.86
C VAL A 123 -9.26 3.50 5.01
N GLY A 124 -10.53 3.20 4.81
CA GLY A 124 -11.38 2.54 5.82
C GLY A 124 -12.56 3.43 6.21
N SER A 125 -13.37 2.95 7.15
CA SER A 125 -14.55 3.68 7.60
C SER A 125 -14.31 4.25 9.00
N PRO A 126 -14.57 5.55 9.23
CA PRO A 126 -14.54 6.12 10.57
C PRO A 126 -15.43 5.34 11.55
N GLY A 127 -14.94 5.11 12.77
CA GLY A 127 -15.68 4.43 13.84
C GLY A 127 -15.79 2.90 13.71
N LEU A 128 -15.25 2.29 12.65
CA LEU A 128 -15.12 0.84 12.55
C LEU A 128 -13.73 0.38 13.01
N GLN A 129 -13.65 -0.88 13.48
CA GLN A 129 -12.39 -1.52 13.82
C GLN A 129 -11.41 -1.42 12.66
N GLN A 130 -10.20 -0.94 12.95
CA GLN A 130 -9.14 -0.88 11.97
C GLN A 130 -8.60 -2.30 11.70
N VAL A 131 -8.55 -2.67 10.43
CA VAL A 131 -8.08 -3.99 9.94
C VAL A 131 -6.68 -3.96 9.32
N VAL A 132 -6.07 -2.77 9.26
CA VAL A 132 -4.72 -2.55 8.74
C VAL A 132 -3.76 -2.46 9.93
N CYS A 133 -2.78 -3.35 9.94
CA CYS A 133 -1.82 -3.52 11.03
C CYS A 133 -0.47 -2.85 10.70
N PRO A 134 0.44 -2.67 11.68
CA PRO A 134 1.82 -2.26 11.41
C PRO A 134 2.53 -3.17 10.39
N SER A 135 2.21 -4.47 10.38
CA SER A 135 2.77 -5.42 9.43
C SER A 135 2.32 -5.21 7.98
N ASP A 136 1.32 -4.36 7.73
CA ASP A 136 0.90 -3.97 6.38
C ASP A 136 1.73 -2.82 5.81
N ALA A 137 2.67 -2.25 6.56
CA ALA A 137 3.55 -1.20 6.07
C ALA A 137 4.22 -1.59 4.74
N GLY A 138 4.27 -0.66 3.78
CA GLY A 138 4.77 -0.93 2.43
C GLY A 138 3.75 -1.60 1.48
N SER A 139 2.57 -2.00 1.96
CA SER A 139 1.50 -2.52 1.11
C SER A 139 1.03 -1.47 0.12
N LEU A 140 0.64 -1.92 -1.08
CA LEU A 140 0.24 -1.04 -2.16
C LEU A 140 -1.23 -0.64 -2.01
N ILE A 141 -1.52 0.65 -2.17
CA ILE A 141 -2.89 1.19 -2.21
C ILE A 141 -3.25 1.45 -3.67
N GLN A 142 -4.20 0.70 -4.19
CA GLN A 142 -4.52 0.67 -5.61
C GLN A 142 -5.97 1.03 -5.89
N VAL A 143 -6.23 1.76 -6.97
CA VAL A 143 -7.59 2.02 -7.46
C VAL A 143 -7.68 1.72 -8.96
N ARG A 144 -8.87 1.32 -9.42
CA ARG A 144 -9.13 1.07 -10.83
C ARG A 144 -9.45 2.37 -11.57
N GLY A 145 -8.52 2.90 -12.37
CA GLY A 145 -8.69 4.11 -13.18
C GLY A 145 -9.82 4.05 -14.20
N ALA A 146 -10.11 5.19 -14.83
CA ALA A 146 -11.24 5.35 -15.74
C ALA A 146 -11.11 4.53 -17.04
N ARG A 147 -9.89 4.19 -17.45
CA ARG A 147 -9.61 3.34 -18.62
C ARG A 147 -9.43 1.87 -18.20
N GLY A 148 -9.78 1.52 -16.96
CA GLY A 148 -9.65 0.18 -16.41
C GLY A 148 -8.25 -0.17 -15.93
N GLU A 149 -7.29 0.74 -16.02
CA GLU A 149 -5.93 0.58 -15.53
C GLU A 149 -5.86 0.56 -14.00
N VAL A 150 -4.85 -0.06 -13.41
CA VAL A 150 -4.63 -0.03 -11.96
C VAL A 150 -3.65 1.10 -11.63
N GLN A 151 -4.09 2.04 -10.80
CA GLN A 151 -3.30 3.19 -10.36
C GLN A 151 -2.82 2.98 -8.92
N LEU A 152 -1.54 3.18 -8.66
CA LEU A 152 -0.92 3.20 -7.33
C LEU A 152 -1.10 4.59 -6.73
N ILE A 153 -2.04 4.72 -5.81
CA ILE A 153 -2.36 6.00 -5.18
C ILE A 153 -1.59 6.26 -3.89
N GLY A 154 -0.94 5.22 -3.35
CA GLY A 154 -0.17 5.33 -2.13
C GLY A 154 0.48 4.04 -1.66
N VAL A 155 1.26 4.19 -0.58
CA VAL A 155 1.96 3.11 0.13
C VAL A 155 1.57 3.15 1.59
N MET A 156 1.18 2.01 2.16
CA MET A 156 0.70 1.92 3.54
C MET A 156 1.79 2.33 4.54
N SER A 157 1.43 3.21 5.49
CA SER A 157 2.33 3.67 6.54
C SER A 157 2.47 2.65 7.67
N ASN A 158 3.55 2.74 8.43
CA ASN A 158 3.81 1.92 9.62
C ASN A 158 3.13 2.44 10.90
N THR A 159 2.44 3.58 10.86
CA THR A 159 1.76 4.20 12.02
C THR A 159 0.39 3.60 12.34
N ASN A 160 -0.05 2.62 11.57
CA ASN A 160 -1.37 1.98 11.67
C ASN A 160 -1.45 0.99 12.83
N ASN A 161 -2.59 0.91 13.50
CA ASN A 161 -2.83 -0.03 14.58
C ASN A 161 -4.12 -0.83 14.36
N CYS A 162 -4.04 -2.15 14.49
CA CYS A 162 -5.18 -3.06 14.33
C CYS A 162 -5.54 -3.81 15.61
N THR A 163 -5.06 -3.34 16.78
CA THR A 163 -5.48 -3.88 18.07
C THR A 163 -6.98 -3.69 18.28
N GLU A 164 -7.61 -4.64 18.96
CA GLU A 164 -9.04 -4.58 19.26
C GLU A 164 -9.39 -3.28 20.00
N GLY A 165 -10.43 -2.58 19.53
CA GLY A 165 -10.86 -1.29 20.06
C GLY A 165 -10.26 -0.08 19.34
N GLU A 166 -9.22 -0.26 18.52
CA GLU A 166 -8.74 0.78 17.62
C GLU A 166 -9.72 0.96 16.47
N THR A 167 -10.26 2.16 16.35
CA THR A 167 -11.28 2.48 15.35
C THR A 167 -10.86 3.65 14.49
N GLY A 168 -11.29 3.62 13.24
CA GLY A 168 -11.00 4.68 12.28
C GLY A 168 -10.21 4.19 11.08
N PRO A 169 -9.89 5.12 10.17
CA PRO A 169 -9.22 4.77 8.93
C PRO A 169 -7.72 4.63 9.12
N ALA A 170 -7.12 3.78 8.29
CA ALA A 170 -5.69 3.55 8.22
C ALA A 170 -5.00 4.57 7.31
N GLN A 171 -3.81 5.02 7.71
CA GLN A 171 -3.00 5.99 6.98
C GLN A 171 -2.06 5.38 5.95
N PHE A 172 -1.88 6.10 4.86
CA PHE A 172 -0.93 5.77 3.82
C PHE A 172 -0.31 7.03 3.21
N THR A 173 0.90 6.92 2.69
CA THR A 173 1.61 8.01 2.00
C THR A 173 1.09 8.14 0.59
N LEU A 174 0.61 9.34 0.20
CA LEU A 174 0.09 9.59 -1.14
C LEU A 174 1.22 9.64 -2.18
N THR A 175 1.03 8.98 -3.32
CA THR A 175 1.98 9.08 -4.45
C THR A 175 1.82 10.38 -5.23
N ALA A 176 0.59 10.92 -5.31
CA ALA A 176 0.27 12.08 -6.15
C ALA A 176 1.12 13.32 -5.81
N PRO A 177 1.22 13.79 -4.54
CA PRO A 177 2.04 14.96 -4.20
C PRO A 177 3.53 14.79 -4.54
N ASN A 178 4.01 13.55 -4.57
CA ASN A 178 5.40 13.18 -4.80
C ASN A 178 5.71 12.86 -6.27
N MET A 179 4.74 12.99 -7.19
CA MET A 179 4.90 12.58 -8.59
C MET A 179 6.06 13.27 -9.32
N ARG A 180 6.28 14.58 -9.16
CA ARG A 180 7.41 15.24 -9.82
C ARG A 180 8.76 14.78 -9.31
N GLY A 181 8.88 14.40 -8.03
CA GLY A 181 10.09 13.77 -7.50
C GLY A 181 10.30 12.38 -8.09
N LEU A 182 9.24 11.58 -8.08
CA LEU A 182 9.20 10.23 -8.65
C LEU A 182 9.58 10.20 -10.14
N LEU A 183 8.90 11.00 -10.97
CA LEU A 183 9.12 11.04 -12.42
C LEU A 183 10.52 11.54 -12.80
N ARG A 184 11.11 12.45 -12.01
CA ARG A 184 12.50 12.90 -12.23
C ARG A 184 13.50 11.77 -11.99
N ARG A 185 13.33 10.98 -10.93
CA ARG A 185 14.23 9.86 -10.60
C ARG A 185 14.02 8.65 -11.50
N MET A 186 12.81 8.46 -12.02
CA MET A 186 12.47 7.39 -12.97
C MET A 186 12.58 7.81 -14.44
N ALA A 187 13.30 8.89 -14.74
CA ALA A 187 13.51 9.33 -16.12
C ALA A 187 14.13 8.18 -16.95
N GLY A 188 13.52 7.87 -18.10
CA GLY A 188 13.95 6.76 -18.96
C GLY A 188 13.45 5.37 -18.54
N SER A 189 12.63 5.26 -17.48
CA SER A 189 11.98 4.01 -17.10
C SER A 189 10.73 3.72 -17.94
N CYS A 190 10.34 2.45 -17.99
CA CYS A 190 9.07 2.04 -18.58
C CYS A 190 7.91 2.32 -17.63
N PHE A 191 6.87 3.01 -18.11
CA PHE A 191 5.65 3.28 -17.35
C PHE A 191 4.53 2.36 -17.80
N CYS A 192 3.44 2.36 -17.03
CA CYS A 192 2.24 1.64 -17.45
C CYS A 192 1.76 2.13 -18.84
N ALA A 193 1.37 1.19 -19.67
CA ALA A 193 0.52 1.47 -20.82
C ALA A 193 -0.92 1.18 -20.38
N ALA A 194 -1.88 2.04 -20.76
CA ALA A 194 -3.28 1.66 -20.69
C ALA A 194 -3.50 0.41 -21.57
N PRO A 195 -4.38 -0.52 -21.19
CA PRO A 195 -4.67 -1.72 -21.98
C PRO A 195 -5.07 -1.40 -23.43
#